data_AF-X1SC28-F1
#
_entry.id   AF-X1SC28-F1
#
_cell.length_a   1.000
_cell.length_b   1.000
_cell.length_c   1.000
_cell.angle_alpha   90.00
_cell.angle_beta   90.00
_cell.angle_gamma   90.00
#
_symmetry.space_group_name_H-M   'P 1'
#
loop_
_entity.id
_entity.type
_entity.pdbx_description
1 polymer ?
#
loop_
_entity_poly.entity_id
_entity_poly.type
_entity_poly.pdbx_seq_one_letter_code
_entity_poly.pdbx_strand_id
1 'polypeptide(L)'
;MGYDHAIEVAKVAKERGARVILGGAAATPLAREILRYYDFVDAVIRYDGELAFSKYVAAAPLGSIENLVYRDNHEIKENPIKLPCLDELPVPDRDLLDMEVYFKNSKDPEYPICDPFERPINIFSQKG
;
A
#
# COMPACT_ATOMS: atom_id res chain seq x y z
N MET A 1 13.76 -11.37 2.25
CA MET A 1 14.61 -10.15 2.15
C MET A 1 13.78 -8.88 2.07
N GLY A 2 12.96 -8.63 1.03
CA GLY A 2 12.21 -7.35 0.96
C GLY A 2 11.17 -7.15 2.08
N TYR A 3 10.40 -8.20 2.41
CA TYR A 3 9.33 -8.11 3.41
C TYR A 3 9.85 -7.92 4.84
N ASP A 4 11.02 -8.49 5.16
CA ASP A 4 11.63 -8.39 6.50
C ASP A 4 11.97 -6.94 6.86
N HIS A 5 12.50 -6.18 5.91
CA HIS A 5 12.78 -4.75 6.09
C HIS A 5 11.49 -3.94 6.24
N ALA A 6 10.42 -4.27 5.50
CA ALA A 6 9.13 -3.61 5.64
C ALA A 6 8.54 -3.78 7.05
N ILE A 7 8.70 -4.98 7.62
CA ILE A 7 8.28 -5.29 9.00
C ILE A 7 9.11 -4.51 10.03
N GLU A 8 10.42 -4.38 9.81
CA GLU A 8 11.29 -3.58 10.68
C GLU A 8 10.88 -2.09 10.68
N VAL A 9 10.67 -1.51 9.49
CA VAL A 9 10.18 -0.12 9.35
C VAL A 9 8.82 0.06 10.03
N ALA A 10 7.91 -0.88 9.84
CA ALA A 10 6.59 -0.87 10.48
C ALA A 10 6.69 -0.87 12.01
N LYS A 11 7.59 -1.68 12.58
CA LYS A 11 7.83 -1.73 14.03
C LYS A 11 8.33 -0.38 14.54
N VAL A 12 9.35 0.20 13.90
CA VAL A 12 9.91 1.51 14.29
C VAL A 12 8.86 2.62 14.17
N ALA A 13 8.03 2.60 13.13
CA ALA A 13 6.94 3.56 12.97
C ALA A 13 5.93 3.46 14.13
N LYS A 14 5.55 2.23 14.52
CA LYS A 14 4.65 2.01 15.65
C LYS A 14 5.23 2.51 16.97
N GLU A 15 6.50 2.23 17.22
CA GLU A 15 7.23 2.70 18.42
C GLU A 15 7.26 4.24 18.50
N ARG A 16 7.19 4.93 17.36
CA ARG A 16 7.09 6.39 17.26
C ARG A 16 5.65 6.92 17.31
N GLY A 17 4.67 6.07 17.60
CA GLY A 17 3.27 6.43 17.77
C GLY A 17 2.46 6.49 16.46
N ALA A 18 3.02 6.03 15.34
CA ALA A 18 2.27 5.97 14.09
C ALA A 18 1.21 4.85 14.11
N ARG A 19 0.14 5.06 13.34
CA ARG A 19 -0.75 3.96 12.92
C ARG A 19 -0.09 3.24 11.75
N VAL A 20 -0.03 1.92 11.81
CA VAL A 20 0.69 1.09 10.84
C VAL A 20 -0.30 0.25 10.07
N ILE A 21 -0.40 0.50 8.77
CA ILE A 21 -1.23 -0.26 7.84
C ILE A 21 -0.31 -0.82 6.76
N LEU A 22 -0.40 -2.12 6.50
CA LEU A 22 0.34 -2.78 5.43
C LEU A 22 -0.59 -3.12 4.26
N GLY A 23 -0.03 -3.23 3.06
CA GLY A 23 -0.79 -3.59 1.85
C GLY A 23 0.11 -4.08 0.73
N GLY A 24 -0.48 -4.29 -0.44
CA GLY A 24 0.21 -4.75 -1.65
C GLY A 24 0.30 -6.27 -1.76
N ALA A 25 0.80 -6.74 -2.90
CA ALA A 25 0.73 -8.14 -3.34
C ALA A 25 1.33 -9.15 -2.34
N ALA A 26 2.36 -8.76 -1.58
CA ALA A 26 2.95 -9.62 -0.56
C ALA A 26 2.09 -9.72 0.72
N ALA A 27 1.41 -8.62 1.09
CA ALA A 27 0.60 -8.57 2.29
C ALA A 27 -0.78 -9.21 2.10
N THR A 28 -1.37 -9.09 0.90
CA THR A 28 -2.70 -9.61 0.57
C THR A 28 -2.92 -11.08 0.97
N PRO A 29 -2.07 -12.05 0.55
CA PRO A 29 -2.28 -13.46 0.89
C PRO A 29 -1.94 -13.80 2.34
N LEU A 30 -1.21 -12.92 3.04
CA LEU A 30 -0.72 -13.13 4.41
C LEU A 30 -1.44 -12.23 5.43
N ALA A 31 -2.53 -11.55 5.04
CA ALA A 31 -3.13 -10.48 5.83
C ALA A 31 -3.49 -10.93 7.25
N ARG A 32 -4.02 -12.16 7.38
CA ARG A 32 -4.38 -12.74 8.67
C ARG A 32 -3.15 -13.13 9.49
N GLU A 33 -2.14 -13.73 8.87
CA GLU A 33 -0.89 -14.13 9.49
C GLU A 33 -0.12 -12.91 10.00
N ILE A 34 -0.06 -11.84 9.21
CA ILE A 34 0.58 -10.57 9.58
C ILE A 34 -0.06 -10.04 10.86
N LEU A 35 -1.39 -9.96 10.92
CA LEU A 35 -2.05 -9.49 12.13
C LEU A 35 -1.95 -10.47 13.30
N ARG A 36 -1.77 -11.77 13.04
CA ARG A 36 -1.56 -12.77 14.08
C ARG A 36 -0.17 -12.65 14.71
N TYR A 37 0.87 -12.45 13.91
CA TYR A 37 2.27 -12.51 14.37
C TYR A 37 2.87 -11.14 14.70
N TYR A 38 2.35 -10.06 14.13
CA TYR A 38 2.88 -8.70 14.33
C TYR A 38 1.84 -7.80 14.97
N ASP A 39 1.82 -7.76 16.29
CA ASP A 39 0.92 -6.94 17.12
C ASP A 39 1.01 -5.43 16.81
N PHE A 40 2.18 -4.95 16.39
CA PHE A 40 2.42 -3.56 16.00
C PHE A 40 1.78 -3.13 14.68
N VAL A 41 1.34 -4.06 13.83
CA VAL A 41 0.60 -3.75 12.59
C VAL A 41 -0.88 -3.59 12.94
N ASP A 42 -1.49 -2.44 12.67
CA ASP A 42 -2.88 -2.15 13.08
C ASP A 42 -3.93 -2.74 12.14
N ALA A 43 -3.63 -2.80 10.85
CA ALA A 43 -4.51 -3.37 9.84
C ALA A 43 -3.73 -3.77 8.58
N VAL A 44 -4.34 -4.61 7.75
CA VAL A 44 -3.84 -4.94 6.41
C VAL A 44 -4.93 -4.63 5.38
N ILE A 45 -4.57 -3.98 4.28
CA ILE A 45 -5.46 -3.76 3.14
C ILE A 45 -5.07 -4.73 2.03
N ARG A 46 -6.05 -5.53 1.59
CA ARG A 46 -5.88 -6.53 0.53
C ARG A 46 -6.12 -5.91 -0.85
N TYR A 47 -5.40 -6.38 -1.87
CA TYR A 47 -5.57 -5.93 -3.25
C TYR A 47 -5.44 -4.41 -3.40
N ASP A 48 -6.26 -3.80 -4.26
CA ASP A 48 -6.34 -2.35 -4.48
C ASP A 48 -6.80 -1.64 -3.20
N GLY A 49 -5.95 -0.72 -2.75
CA GLY A 49 -6.07 -0.11 -1.43
C GLY A 49 -6.49 1.36 -1.44
N GLU A 50 -6.65 1.99 -2.59
CA GLU A 50 -6.87 3.43 -2.75
C GLU A 50 -8.12 3.89 -1.98
N LEU A 51 -9.26 3.27 -2.26
CA LEU A 51 -10.52 3.59 -1.59
C LEU A 51 -10.54 3.11 -0.13
N ALA A 52 -10.00 1.92 0.13
CA ALA A 52 -9.97 1.35 1.48
C ALA A 52 -9.12 2.18 2.44
N PHE A 53 -7.93 2.59 2.00
CA PHE A 53 -7.01 3.43 2.75
C PHE A 53 -7.59 4.82 2.96
N SER A 54 -8.20 5.41 1.92
CA SER A 54 -8.90 6.70 2.06
C SER A 54 -10.00 6.63 3.14
N LYS A 55 -10.86 5.61 3.11
CA LYS A 55 -11.90 5.40 4.14
C LYS A 55 -11.30 5.20 5.53
N TYR A 56 -10.18 4.47 5.62
CA TYR A 56 -9.49 4.22 6.88
C TYR A 56 -8.94 5.50 7.50
N VAL A 57 -8.24 6.33 6.71
CA VAL A 57 -7.71 7.62 7.16
C VAL A 57 -8.83 8.58 7.52
N ALA A 58 -9.97 8.52 6.83
CA ALA A 58 -11.18 9.26 7.16
C ALA A 58 -11.92 8.73 8.42
N ALA A 59 -11.35 7.76 9.15
CA ALA A 59 -11.92 7.16 10.34
C ALA A 59 -13.32 6.54 10.14
N ALA A 60 -13.60 6.00 8.96
CA ALA A 60 -14.82 5.24 8.73
C ALA A 60 -14.89 4.00 9.64
N PRO A 61 -16.09 3.52 10.00
CA PRO A 61 -16.24 2.30 10.80
C PRO A 61 -15.51 1.13 10.14
N LEU A 62 -14.61 0.46 10.87
CA LEU A 62 -13.72 -0.57 10.28
C LEU A 62 -14.46 -1.65 9.50
N GLY A 63 -15.62 -2.11 9.98
CA GLY A 63 -16.45 -3.12 9.30
C GLY A 63 -17.09 -2.66 7.97
N SER A 64 -17.07 -1.37 7.67
CA SER A 64 -17.60 -0.79 6.42
C SER A 64 -16.54 -0.57 5.34
N ILE A 65 -15.28 -0.83 5.66
CA ILE A 65 -14.15 -0.59 4.75
C ILE A 65 -13.87 -1.89 4.00
N GLU A 66 -14.26 -1.99 2.74
CA GLU A 66 -13.92 -3.14 1.90
C GLU A 66 -12.41 -3.36 1.84
N ASN A 67 -11.99 -4.59 1.59
CA ASN A 67 -10.59 -5.02 1.51
C ASN A 67 -9.80 -4.97 2.83
N LEU A 68 -10.36 -4.40 3.91
CA LEU A 68 -9.69 -4.28 5.20
C LEU A 68 -9.69 -5.59 5.99
N VAL A 69 -8.54 -5.92 6.54
CA VAL A 69 -8.34 -6.96 7.56
C VAL A 69 -7.84 -6.26 8.82
N TYR A 70 -8.50 -6.51 9.95
CA TYR A 70 -8.23 -5.79 11.20
C TYR A 70 -8.52 -6.66 12.42
N ARG A 71 -8.00 -6.24 13.57
CA ARG A 71 -8.34 -6.86 14.87
C ARG A 71 -9.54 -6.16 15.47
N ASP A 72 -10.53 -6.95 15.86
CA ASP A 72 -11.67 -6.51 16.67
C ASP A 72 -11.76 -7.40 17.90
N ASN A 73 -11.44 -6.84 19.06
CA ASN A 73 -11.22 -7.58 20.29
C ASN A 73 -10.15 -8.68 20.11
N HIS A 74 -10.54 -9.95 20.28
CA HIS A 74 -9.65 -11.12 20.17
C HIS A 74 -9.72 -11.81 18.81
N GLU A 75 -10.45 -11.24 17.85
CA GLU A 75 -10.66 -11.84 16.53
C GLU A 75 -10.06 -10.99 15.42
N ILE A 76 -9.50 -11.67 14.42
CA ILE A 76 -9.11 -11.04 13.16
C ILE A 76 -10.29 -11.14 12.21
N LYS A 77 -10.82 -9.99 11.82
CA LYS A 77 -11.94 -9.83 10.87
C LYS A 77 -11.40 -9.48 9.50
N GLU A 78 -12.05 -10.05 8.49
CA GLU A 78 -11.74 -9.83 7.08
C GLU A 78 -13.00 -9.34 6.38
N ASN A 79 -12.96 -8.10 5.90
CA ASN A 79 -14.09 -7.54 5.18
C ASN A 79 -14.14 -8.06 3.72
N PRO A 80 -15.31 -7.98 3.07
CA PRO A 80 -15.48 -8.37 1.67
C PRO A 80 -14.48 -7.68 0.75
N ILE A 81 -14.10 -8.40 -0.31
CA ILE A 81 -13.23 -7.87 -1.36
C ILE A 81 -14.04 -7.07 -2.37
N LYS A 82 -13.56 -5.88 -2.72
CA LYS A 82 -14.08 -5.04 -3.78
C LYS A 82 -12.91 -4.41 -4.55
N LEU A 83 -12.81 -4.74 -5.83
CA LEU A 83 -11.88 -4.06 -6.73
C LEU A 83 -12.55 -2.78 -7.24
N PRO A 84 -11.88 -1.61 -7.13
CA PRO A 84 -12.42 -0.34 -7.61
C PRO A 84 -12.51 -0.32 -9.14
N CYS A 85 -13.44 0.44 -9.69
CA CYS A 85 -13.40 0.77 -11.12
C CYS A 85 -12.28 1.80 -11.35
N LEU A 86 -11.40 1.56 -12.32
CA LEU A 86 -10.30 2.50 -12.61
C LEU A 86 -10.82 3.88 -13.06
N ASP A 87 -11.96 3.92 -13.75
CA ASP A 87 -12.58 5.17 -14.20
C ASP A 87 -13.13 6.02 -13.04
N GLU A 88 -13.29 5.43 -11.86
CA GLU A 88 -13.73 6.11 -10.64
C GLU A 88 -12.55 6.65 -9.81
N LEU A 89 -11.32 6.23 -10.11
CA LEU A 89 -10.15 6.66 -9.37
C LEU A 89 -9.63 8.01 -9.91
N PRO A 90 -9.23 8.93 -9.03
CA PRO A 90 -8.57 10.14 -9.47
C PRO A 90 -7.21 9.81 -10.09
N VAL A 91 -6.75 10.67 -10.98
CA VAL A 91 -5.37 10.60 -11.48
C VAL A 91 -4.41 10.73 -10.28
N PRO A 92 -3.36 9.89 -10.17
CA PRO A 92 -2.43 9.99 -9.06
C PRO A 92 -1.77 11.36 -9.01
N ASP A 93 -1.92 12.02 -7.87
CA ASP A 93 -1.31 13.31 -7.57
C ASP A 93 0.21 13.14 -7.47
N ARG A 94 0.94 13.89 -8.30
CA ARG A 94 2.40 13.92 -8.35
C ARG A 94 2.95 15.32 -8.04
N ASP A 95 2.11 16.26 -7.63
CA ASP A 95 2.53 17.66 -7.43
C ASP A 95 3.50 17.81 -6.25
N LEU A 96 3.52 16.84 -5.33
CA LEU A 96 4.44 16.77 -4.20
C LEU A 96 5.79 16.09 -4.54
N LEU A 97 5.99 15.65 -5.78
CA LEU A 97 7.19 14.92 -6.22
C LEU A 97 7.95 15.71 -7.30
N ASP A 98 9.25 15.84 -7.11
CA ASP A 98 10.14 16.32 -8.18
C ASP A 98 10.41 15.19 -9.17
N MET A 99 9.60 15.15 -10.24
CA MET A 99 9.68 14.10 -11.27
C MET A 99 10.99 14.16 -12.08
N GLU A 100 11.68 15.31 -12.14
CA GLU A 100 12.93 15.42 -12.89
C GLU A 100 14.05 14.58 -12.26
N VAL A 101 14.01 14.38 -10.94
CA VAL A 101 14.93 13.47 -10.24
C VAL A 101 14.77 12.04 -10.77
N TYR A 102 13.53 11.57 -10.94
CA TYR A 102 13.26 10.23 -11.46
C TYR A 102 13.72 10.08 -12.92
N PHE A 103 13.47 11.09 -13.77
CA PHE A 103 13.86 11.06 -15.18
C PHE A 103 15.37 11.16 -15.39
N LYS A 104 16.08 11.88 -14.51
CA LYS A 104 17.54 11.91 -14.55
C LYS A 104 18.13 10.56 -14.13
N ASN A 105 17.61 9.98 -13.06
CA ASN A 105 18.09 8.71 -12.52
C ASN A 105 17.82 7.53 -13.47
N SER A 106 16.77 7.59 -14.30
CA SER A 106 16.50 6.54 -15.30
C SER A 106 17.54 6.49 -16.43
N LYS A 107 18.44 7.48 -16.53
CA LYS A 107 19.54 7.52 -17.50
C LYS A 107 20.88 7.12 -16.88
N ASP A 108 20.88 6.70 -15.62
CA ASP A 108 22.09 6.28 -14.93
C ASP A 108 22.69 5.03 -15.60
N PRO A 109 23.92 5.11 -16.15
CA PRO A 109 24.53 3.97 -16.84
C PRO A 109 24.87 2.82 -15.89
N GLU A 110 24.92 3.06 -14.57
CA GLU A 110 25.14 2.01 -13.57
C GLU A 110 23.89 1.16 -13.33
N TYR A 111 22.70 1.69 -13.64
CA TYR A 111 21.41 1.03 -13.44
C TYR A 111 20.54 1.03 -14.72
N PRO A 112 20.95 0.32 -15.79
CA PRO A 112 20.19 0.27 -17.03
C PRO A 112 18.94 -0.61 -16.87
N ILE A 113 17.85 -0.02 -16.38
CA ILE A 113 16.55 -0.70 -16.25
C ILE A 113 15.90 -0.89 -17.63
N CYS A 114 16.08 0.08 -18.53
CA CYS A 114 15.63 0.05 -19.92
C CYS A 114 16.42 1.07 -20.75
N ASP A 115 16.20 1.08 -22.07
CA ASP A 115 16.78 2.11 -22.94
C ASP A 115 16.42 3.51 -22.43
N PRO A 116 17.37 4.46 -22.40
CA PRO A 116 17.11 5.81 -21.93
C PRO A 116 15.95 6.46 -22.69
N PHE A 117 14.94 6.93 -21.96
CA PHE A 117 13.80 7.66 -22.51
C PHE A 117 13.82 9.14 -22.08
N GLU A 118 13.23 10.02 -22.89
CA GLU A 118 13.09 11.43 -22.52
C GLU A 118 11.94 11.66 -21.54
N ARG A 119 10.78 11.05 -21.81
CA ARG A 119 9.60 11.10 -20.94
C ARG A 119 8.83 9.78 -20.97
N PRO A 120 8.49 9.21 -19.81
CA PRO A 120 7.70 7.99 -19.76
C PRO A 120 6.22 8.28 -20.05
N ILE A 121 5.54 7.28 -20.62
CA ILE A 121 4.08 7.25 -20.69
C ILE A 121 3.53 6.59 -19.42
N ASN A 122 2.47 7.17 -18.86
CA ASN A 122 1.75 6.54 -17.75
C ASN A 122 0.74 5.53 -18.29
N ILE A 123 0.83 4.28 -17.85
CA ILE A 123 -0.16 3.24 -18.10
C ILE A 123 -0.76 2.84 -16.76
N PHE A 124 -2.07 3.03 -16.62
CA PHE A 124 -2.82 2.55 -15.46
C PHE A 124 -3.42 1.19 -15.81
N SER A 125 -3.15 0.20 -14.97
CA SER A 125 -3.65 -1.16 -15.13
C SER A 125 -4.13 -1.66 -13.79
N GLN A 126 -5.25 -2.36 -13.79
CA GLN A 126 -5.83 -2.94 -12.58
C GLN A 126 -5.08 -4.23 -12.27
N LYS A 127 -4.13 -4.17 -11.33
CA LYS A 127 -3.55 -5.34 -10.64
C LYS A 127 -3.05 -4.95 -9.25
N GLY A 128 -3.68 -5.54 -8.23
CA GLY A 128 -3.27 -5.59 -6.83
C GLY A 128 -3.51 -6.98 -6.25
#